data_AF-A0A0U5FU20-F1
#
_entry.id   AF-A0A0U5FU20-F1
#
_cell.length_a   1.000
_cell.length_b   1.000
_cell.length_c   1.000
_cell.angle_alpha   90.00
_cell.angle_beta   90.00
_cell.angle_gamma   90.00
#
_symmetry.space_group_name_H-M   'P 1'
#
loop_
_entity.id
_entity.type
_entity.pdbx_description
1 polymer ?
#
loop_
_entity_poly.entity_id
_entity_poly.type
_entity_poly.pdbx_seq_one_letter_code
_entity_poly.pdbx_strand_id
1 'polypeptide(L)'
;MSRFWCLFLSASVFTLTQLAGASISNPHQLVIVSAFTGIAYGFLFGVFPSLTAHTFGINGLSQNFGVMTLAPVFSGNIFNLLYGSIYDHHSIVDRNGDRDCPDGLACYQGAYYMTFFSGVGGILVCLWSIWRDRRQHGQLHAKVEHDRLA
;
A
#
# COMPACT_ATOMS: atom_id res chain seq x y z
N MET A 1 11.00 8.29 13.53
CA MET A 1 12.11 7.84 12.65
C MET A 1 12.03 6.35 12.23
N SER A 2 12.35 5.34 13.07
CA SER A 2 12.42 3.92 12.62
C SER A 2 11.12 3.37 12.00
N ARG A 3 9.96 3.70 12.57
CA ARG A 3 8.64 3.26 12.09
C ARG A 3 8.32 3.69 10.65
N PHE A 4 8.65 4.93 10.29
CA PHE A 4 8.43 5.44 8.94
C PHE A 4 9.33 4.75 7.90
N TRP A 5 10.55 4.34 8.29
CA TRP A 5 11.43 3.55 7.43
C TRP A 5 10.91 2.13 7.22
N CYS A 6 10.32 1.50 8.24
CA CYS A 6 9.66 0.21 8.06
C CYS A 6 8.45 0.29 7.12
N LEU A 7 7.65 1.36 7.21
CA LEU A 7 6.54 1.62 6.29
C LEU A 7 7.02 1.85 4.85
N PHE A 8 8.10 2.62 4.68
CA PHE A 8 8.73 2.83 3.38
C PHE A 8 9.26 1.51 2.78
N LEU A 9 9.92 0.67 3.59
CA LEU A 9 10.38 -0.65 3.18
C LEU A 9 9.22 -1.54 2.75
N SER A 10 8.14 -1.60 3.55
CA SER A 10 6.93 -2.34 3.22
C SER A 10 6.33 -1.89 1.88
N ALA A 11 6.14 -0.58 1.68
CA ALA A 11 5.61 -0.03 0.44
C ALA A 11 6.52 -0.33 -0.77
N SER A 12 7.83 -0.30 -0.58
CA SER A 12 8.82 -0.65 -1.61
C SER A 12 8.75 -2.12 -2.00
N VAL A 13 8.70 -3.02 -1.01
CA VAL A 13 8.56 -4.47 -1.24
C VAL A 13 7.25 -4.77 -1.95
N PHE A 14 6.14 -4.16 -1.52
CA PHE A 14 4.84 -4.32 -2.17
C PHE A 14 4.89 -3.89 -3.64
N THR A 15 5.43 -2.69 -3.92
CA THR A 15 5.52 -2.14 -5.28
C THR A 15 6.37 -3.01 -6.19
N LEU A 16 7.53 -3.48 -5.72
CA LEU A 16 8.39 -4.40 -6.48
C LEU A 16 7.71 -5.75 -6.73
N THR A 17 6.95 -6.25 -5.75
CA THR A 17 6.22 -7.51 -5.85
C THR A 17 5.12 -7.45 -6.90
N GLN A 18 4.39 -6.32 -6.99
CA GLN A 18 3.37 -6.14 -8.04
C GLN A 18 3.98 -6.00 -9.43
N LEU A 19 5.15 -5.34 -9.55
CA LEU A 19 5.88 -5.26 -10.81
C LEU A 19 6.37 -6.64 -11.27
N ALA A 20 6.88 -7.45 -10.35
CA ALA A 20 7.25 -8.83 -10.62
C ALA A 20 6.04 -9.67 -11.04
N GLY A 21 4.90 -9.52 -10.34
CA GLY A 21 3.64 -10.17 -10.67
C GLY A 21 3.15 -9.87 -12.09
N ALA A 22 3.32 -8.63 -12.57
CA ALA A 22 2.95 -8.23 -13.93
C ALA A 22 3.72 -8.97 -15.04
N SER A 23 4.87 -9.58 -14.73
CA SER A 23 5.76 -10.23 -15.71
C SER A 23 5.77 -11.76 -15.60
N ILE A 24 5.05 -12.33 -14.64
CA ILE A 24 5.09 -13.77 -14.33
C ILE A 24 4.01 -14.51 -15.10
N SER A 25 4.42 -15.31 -16.08
CA SER A 25 3.51 -16.18 -16.83
C SER A 25 3.32 -17.56 -16.19
N ASN A 26 4.14 -17.92 -15.20
CA ASN A 26 4.17 -19.27 -14.63
C ASN A 26 3.44 -19.33 -13.27
N PRO A 27 2.38 -20.14 -13.12
CA PRO A 27 1.54 -20.16 -11.93
C PRO A 27 2.28 -20.53 -10.63
N HIS A 28 3.36 -21.32 -10.72
CA HIS A 28 4.13 -21.70 -9.53
C HIS A 28 4.86 -20.53 -8.87
N GLN A 29 5.16 -19.47 -9.62
CA GLN A 29 5.84 -18.28 -9.09
C GLN A 29 4.89 -17.35 -8.32
N LEU A 30 3.56 -17.50 -8.47
CA LEU A 30 2.58 -16.71 -7.72
C LEU A 30 2.67 -16.95 -6.20
N VAL A 31 3.14 -18.12 -5.77
CA VAL A 31 3.36 -18.42 -4.35
C VAL A 31 4.40 -17.45 -3.77
N ILE A 32 5.47 -17.19 -4.52
CA ILE A 32 6.54 -16.27 -4.09
C ILE A 32 6.00 -14.84 -4.02
N VAL A 33 5.28 -14.39 -5.06
CA VAL A 33 4.65 -13.06 -5.09
C VAL A 33 3.67 -12.89 -3.92
N SER A 34 2.86 -13.90 -3.63
CA SER A 34 1.91 -13.89 -2.51
C SER A 34 2.62 -13.82 -1.16
N ALA A 35 3.72 -14.58 -0.99
CA ALA A 35 4.53 -14.55 0.22
C ALA A 35 5.15 -13.16 0.47
N PHE A 36 5.76 -12.55 -0.54
CA PHE A 36 6.33 -11.19 -0.40
C PHE A 36 5.24 -10.13 -0.14
N THR A 37 4.07 -10.27 -0.76
CA THR A 37 2.92 -9.41 -0.49
C THR A 37 2.46 -9.54 0.96
N GLY A 38 2.39 -10.77 1.48
CA GLY A 38 2.07 -11.04 2.88
C GLY A 38 3.09 -10.45 3.85
N ILE A 39 4.38 -10.56 3.55
CA ILE A 39 5.46 -9.93 4.34
C ILE A 39 5.30 -8.41 4.37
N ALA A 40 5.10 -7.78 3.21
CA ALA A 40 4.88 -6.34 3.13
C ALA A 40 3.66 -5.91 3.97
N TYR A 41 2.55 -6.64 3.85
CA TYR A 41 1.33 -6.41 4.62
C TYR A 41 1.56 -6.58 6.14
N GLY A 42 2.31 -7.59 6.55
CA GLY A 42 2.68 -7.82 7.95
C GLY A 42 3.47 -6.65 8.55
N PHE A 43 4.46 -6.12 7.82
CA PHE A 43 5.18 -4.92 8.25
C PHE A 43 4.28 -3.69 8.33
N LEU A 44 3.36 -3.52 7.37
CA LEU A 44 2.41 -2.41 7.36
C LEU A 44 1.54 -2.45 8.63
N PHE A 45 0.81 -3.55 8.85
CA PHE A 45 -0.09 -3.71 9.99
C PHE A 45 0.63 -3.76 11.33
N GLY A 46 1.86 -4.27 11.38
CA GLY A 46 2.67 -4.27 12.60
C GLY A 46 3.07 -2.86 13.06
N VAL A 47 3.30 -1.93 12.14
CA VAL A 47 3.72 -0.56 12.46
C VAL A 47 2.53 0.39 12.55
N PHE A 48 1.42 0.10 11.88
CA PHE A 48 0.27 1.01 11.76
C PHE A 48 -0.29 1.52 13.09
N PRO A 49 -0.59 0.68 14.11
CA PRO A 49 -1.11 1.17 15.41
C PRO A 49 -0.12 2.11 16.11
N SER A 50 1.18 1.81 16.02
CA SER A 50 2.23 2.64 16.60
C SER A 50 2.37 3.99 15.90
N LEU A 51 2.07 4.05 14.60
CA LEU A 51 2.01 5.28 13.84
C LEU A 51 0.80 6.11 14.25
N THR A 52 -0.38 5.49 14.34
CA THR A 52 -1.60 6.15 14.81
C THR A 52 -1.42 6.76 16.20
N ALA A 53 -0.81 6.02 17.13
CA ALA A 53 -0.50 6.51 18.48
C ALA A 53 0.48 7.69 18.46
N HIS A 54 1.47 7.67 17.56
CA HIS A 54 2.43 8.76 17.41
C HIS A 54 1.80 10.03 16.84
N THR A 55 0.88 9.90 15.88
CA THR A 55 0.29 11.05 15.18
C THR A 55 -0.90 11.66 15.93
N PHE A 56 -1.77 10.84 16.52
CA PHE A 56 -2.99 11.30 17.19
C PHE A 56 -2.91 11.28 18.71
N GLY A 57 -1.87 10.69 19.28
CA GLY A 57 -1.74 10.47 20.72
C GLY A 57 -2.43 9.19 21.19
N ILE A 58 -2.23 8.86 22.46
CA ILE A 58 -2.74 7.63 23.09
C ILE A 58 -4.22 7.77 23.48
N ASN A 59 -4.68 9.00 23.73
CA ASN A 59 -6.07 9.29 24.06
C ASN A 59 -6.96 8.98 22.85
N GLY A 60 -7.86 7.99 22.97
CA GLY A 60 -8.72 7.57 21.87
C GLY A 60 -8.03 6.75 20.78
N LEU A 61 -6.89 6.10 21.08
CA LEU A 61 -6.13 5.29 20.13
C LEU A 61 -6.99 4.26 19.39
N SER A 62 -7.87 3.54 20.11
CA SER A 62 -8.74 2.52 19.52
C SER A 62 -9.70 3.09 18.48
N GLN A 63 -10.22 4.30 18.70
CA GLN A 63 -11.13 4.97 17.77
C GLN A 63 -10.38 5.49 16.54
N ASN A 64 -9.24 6.15 16.74
CA ASN A 64 -8.40 6.64 15.64
C ASN A 64 -7.89 5.48 14.77
N PHE A 65 -7.42 4.41 15.41
CA PHE A 65 -6.99 3.20 14.71
C PHE A 65 -8.15 2.55 13.96
N GLY A 66 -9.31 2.41 14.61
CA GLY A 66 -10.54 1.90 14.00
C GLY A 66 -10.89 2.66 12.72
N VAL A 67 -10.89 4.00 12.75
CA VAL A 67 -11.15 4.84 11.58
C VAL A 67 -10.09 4.63 10.49
N MET A 68 -8.80 4.55 10.84
CA MET A 68 -7.76 4.27 9.84
C MET A 68 -7.93 2.88 9.21
N THR A 69 -8.37 1.88 9.97
CA THR A 69 -8.65 0.53 9.46
C THR A 69 -9.94 0.42 8.64
N LEU A 70 -10.74 1.48 8.52
CA LEU A 70 -11.86 1.54 7.58
C LEU A 70 -11.42 1.90 6.15
N ALA A 71 -10.19 2.39 5.95
CA ALA A 71 -9.69 2.73 4.62
C ALA A 71 -9.83 1.58 3.58
N PRO A 72 -9.58 0.29 3.92
CA PRO A 72 -9.80 -0.84 3.01
C PRO A 72 -11.25 -1.03 2.58
N VAL A 73 -12.23 -0.57 3.37
CA VAL A 73 -13.65 -0.65 2.98
C VAL A 73 -13.88 0.20 1.73
N PHE A 74 -13.30 1.39 1.69
CA PHE A 74 -13.42 2.27 0.53
C PHE A 74 -12.49 1.82 -0.61
N SER A 75 -11.20 1.65 -0.34
CA SER A 75 -10.22 1.34 -1.38
C SER A 75 -10.41 -0.07 -1.96
N GLY A 76 -10.78 -1.06 -1.13
CA GLY A 76 -11.02 -2.43 -1.57
C GLY A 76 -12.17 -2.53 -2.57
N ASN A 77 -13.27 -1.79 -2.35
CA ASN A 77 -14.37 -1.76 -3.32
C ASN A 77 -13.95 -1.13 -4.64
N ILE A 78 -13.18 -0.03 -4.60
CA ILE A 78 -12.65 0.61 -5.81
C ILE A 78 -11.74 -0.35 -6.58
N PHE A 79 -10.77 -0.98 -5.90
CA PHE A 79 -9.85 -1.90 -6.56
C PHE A 79 -10.56 -3.15 -7.10
N ASN A 80 -11.58 -3.68 -6.39
CA ASN A 80 -12.38 -4.80 -6.88
C ASN A 80 -13.17 -4.45 -8.15
N LEU A 81 -13.79 -3.26 -8.20
CA LEU A 81 -14.53 -2.81 -9.39
C LEU A 81 -13.60 -2.56 -10.57
N LEU A 82 -12.44 -1.93 -10.34
CA LEU A 82 -11.44 -1.72 -11.38
C LEU A 82 -10.90 -3.05 -11.91
N TYR A 83 -10.60 -3.99 -11.00
CA TYR A 83 -10.18 -5.34 -11.35
C TYR A 83 -11.23 -6.06 -12.21
N GLY A 84 -12.49 -6.04 -11.78
CA GLY A 84 -13.61 -6.63 -12.51
C GLY A 84 -13.76 -6.02 -13.90
N SER A 85 -13.69 -4.70 -14.02
CA SER A 85 -13.77 -4.00 -15.31
C SER A 85 -12.62 -4.35 -16.26
N ILE A 86 -11.39 -4.50 -15.75
CA ILE A 86 -10.22 -4.87 -16.57
C ILE A 86 -10.35 -6.31 -17.05
N TYR A 87 -10.76 -7.22 -16.16
CA TYR A 87 -11.02 -8.62 -16.51
C TYR A 87 -12.13 -8.73 -17.55
N ASP A 88 -13.23 -8.02 -17.34
CA ASP A 88 -14.39 -8.03 -18.22
C ASP A 88 -14.08 -7.51 -19.64
N HIS A 89 -13.18 -6.54 -19.77
CA HIS A 89 -12.77 -5.99 -21.06
C HIS A 89 -11.94 -6.99 -21.89
N HIS A 90 -11.20 -7.89 -21.23
CA HIS A 90 -10.37 -8.91 -21.90
C HIS A 90 -11.05 -10.28 -21.95
N SER A 91 -12.17 -10.46 -21.24
CA SER A 91 -12.93 -11.70 -21.25
C SER A 91 -13.77 -11.84 -22.53
N ILE A 92 -13.83 -13.05 -23.05
CA ILE A 92 -14.75 -13.43 -24.12
C ILE A 92 -15.87 -14.23 -23.48
N VAL A 93 -17.12 -13.89 -23.79
CA VAL A 93 -18.27 -14.66 -23.28
C VAL A 93 -18.34 -15.95 -24.09
N ASP A 94 -18.03 -17.07 -23.45
CA ASP A 94 -18.19 -18.38 -24.06
C ASP A 94 -19.67 -18.69 -24.30
N ARG A 95 -19.94 -19.64 -25.19
CA ARG A 95 -21.27 -20.03 -25.67
C ARG A 95 -22.18 -20.57 -24.55
N ASN A 96 -21.60 -20.93 -23.39
CA ASN A 96 -22.31 -21.35 -22.18
C ASN A 96 -22.61 -20.21 -21.21
N GLY A 97 -22.16 -18.98 -21.48
CA GLY A 97 -22.34 -17.81 -20.63
C GLY A 97 -21.20 -17.53 -19.64
N ASP A 98 -20.17 -18.38 -19.61
CA ASP A 98 -18.97 -18.18 -18.78
C ASP A 98 -18.01 -17.17 -19.42
N ARG A 99 -17.39 -16.31 -18.60
CA ARG A 99 -16.40 -15.32 -19.03
C ARG A 99 -15.00 -15.89 -18.87
N ASP A 100 -14.47 -16.43 -19.95
CA ASP A 100 -13.10 -16.92 -20.02
C ASP A 100 -12.19 -15.94 -20.74
N CYS A 101 -10.96 -15.85 -20.24
CA CYS A 101 -9.94 -14.96 -20.77
C CYS A 101 -8.78 -15.78 -21.36
N PRO A 102 -8.75 -16.02 -22.67
CA PRO A 102 -7.75 -16.90 -23.29
C PRO A 102 -6.36 -16.28 -23.33
N ASP A 103 -6.23 -14.97 -23.08
CA ASP A 103 -4.96 -14.24 -23.12
C ASP A 103 -4.05 -14.50 -21.90
N GLY A 104 -4.51 -15.32 -20.93
CA GLY A 104 -3.73 -15.74 -19.79
C GLY A 104 -3.24 -14.56 -18.95
N LEU A 105 -1.93 -14.29 -18.96
CA LEU A 105 -1.31 -13.22 -18.17
C LEU A 105 -1.85 -11.83 -18.52
N ALA A 106 -2.17 -11.56 -19.79
CA ALA A 106 -2.60 -10.21 -20.21
C ALA A 106 -3.91 -9.79 -19.52
N CYS A 107 -4.76 -10.76 -19.15
CA CYS A 107 -6.00 -10.51 -18.43
C CYS A 107 -5.79 -9.88 -17.04
N TYR A 108 -4.73 -10.30 -16.36
CA TYR A 108 -4.40 -9.89 -14.99
C TYR A 108 -3.32 -8.81 -14.94
N GLN A 109 -2.55 -8.64 -16.02
CA GLN A 109 -1.45 -7.69 -16.10
C GLN A 109 -1.91 -6.25 -15.80
N GLY A 110 -3.09 -5.85 -16.29
CA GLY A 110 -3.67 -4.54 -15.99
C GLY A 110 -3.91 -4.31 -14.49
N ALA A 111 -4.35 -5.34 -13.76
CA ALA A 111 -4.54 -5.27 -12.31
C ALA A 111 -3.22 -5.11 -11.55
N TYR A 112 -2.17 -5.82 -11.98
CA TYR A 112 -0.83 -5.66 -11.41
C TYR A 112 -0.27 -4.25 -11.62
N TYR A 113 -0.48 -3.64 -12.79
CA TYR A 113 -0.08 -2.24 -13.01
C TYR A 113 -0.89 -1.25 -12.16
N MET A 114 -2.19 -1.45 -12.01
CA MET A 114 -3.01 -0.59 -11.15
C MET A 114 -2.54 -0.60 -9.69
N THR A 115 -2.26 -1.79 -9.16
CA THR A 115 -1.72 -1.95 -7.80
C THR A 115 -0.29 -1.44 -7.67
N PHE A 116 0.52 -1.53 -8.73
CA PHE A 116 1.85 -0.91 -8.80
C PHE A 116 1.77 0.62 -8.66
N PHE A 117 0.91 1.30 -9.43
CA PHE A 117 0.74 2.76 -9.32
C PHE A 117 0.23 3.18 -7.94
N SER A 118 -0.69 2.41 -7.36
CA SER A 118 -1.12 2.60 -5.97
C SER A 118 0.05 2.48 -4.98
N GLY A 119 0.91 1.48 -5.17
CA GLY A 119 2.14 1.28 -4.39
C GLY A 119 3.10 2.45 -4.49
N VAL A 120 3.34 2.99 -5.70
CA VAL A 120 4.14 4.21 -5.92
C VAL A 120 3.53 5.39 -5.17
N GLY A 121 2.20 5.56 -5.22
CA GLY A 121 1.50 6.56 -4.41
C GLY A 121 1.77 6.39 -2.91
N GLY A 122 1.73 5.16 -2.41
CA GLY A 122 2.09 4.82 -1.03
C GLY A 122 3.53 5.19 -0.67
N ILE A 123 4.49 4.94 -1.56
CA ILE A 123 5.89 5.35 -1.40
C ILE A 123 6.01 6.87 -1.29
N LEU A 124 5.34 7.62 -2.18
CA LEU A 124 5.34 9.09 -2.15
C LEU A 124 4.76 9.62 -0.85
N VAL A 125 3.66 9.05 -0.36
CA VAL A 125 3.06 9.41 0.93
C VAL A 125 4.01 9.09 2.09
N CYS A 126 4.71 7.96 2.06
CA CYS A 126 5.72 7.62 3.06
C CYS A 126 6.88 8.61 3.07
N LEU A 127 7.42 8.94 1.89
CA LEU A 127 8.49 9.94 1.74
C LEU A 127 8.05 11.32 2.21
N TRP A 128 6.82 11.73 1.86
CA TRP A 128 6.23 12.98 2.32
C TRP A 128 6.07 12.99 3.85
N SER A 129 5.65 11.88 4.44
CA SER A 129 5.52 11.76 5.90
C SER A 129 6.87 11.85 6.60
N ILE A 130 7.91 11.21 6.07
CA ILE A 130 9.29 11.31 6.58
C ILE A 130 9.80 12.75 6.48
N TRP A 131 9.57 13.41 5.35
CA TRP A 131 9.99 14.79 5.13
C TRP A 131 9.29 15.75 6.09
N ARG A 132 7.98 15.57 6.31
CA ARG A 132 7.18 16.35 7.24
C ARG A 132 7.67 16.17 8.68
N ASP A 133 7.91 14.92 9.10
CA ASP A 133 8.45 14.58 10.42
C ASP A 133 9.80 15.28 10.67
N ARG A 134 10.73 15.20 9.69
CA ARG A 134 12.02 15.88 9.75
C ARG A 134 11.90 17.40 9.85
N ARG A 135 10.99 18.01 9.08
CA ARG A 135 10.77 19.47 9.15
C ARG A 135 10.23 19.91 10.50
N GLN A 136 9.24 19.21 11.04
CA GLN A 136 8.64 19.56 12.33
C GLN A 136 9.65 19.42 13.48
N HIS A 137 10.42 18.33 13.52
CA HIS A 137 11.47 18.15 14.52
C HIS A 137 12.59 19.20 14.40
N GLY A 138 13.03 19.53 13.18
CA GLY A 138 14.04 20.58 12.96
C GLY A 138 13.57 21.96 13.44
N GLN A 139 12.30 22.31 13.20
CA GLN A 139 11.73 23.57 13.67
C GLN A 139 11.54 23.59 15.19
N LEU A 140 11.17 22.47 15.81
CA LEU A 140 11.05 22.36 17.26
C LEU A 140 12.41 22.57 17.94
N HIS A 141 13.46 21.94 17.43
CA HIS A 141 14.82 22.11 17.94
C HIS A 141 15.30 23.56 17.81
N ALA A 142 15.09 24.19 16.66
CA ALA A 142 15.44 25.60 16.46
C ALA A 142 14.69 26.53 17.42
N LYS A 143 13.41 26.25 17.70
CA LYS A 143 12.61 27.03 18.65
C LYS A 143 13.09 26.86 20.10
N VAL A 144 13.39 25.63 20.52
CA VAL A 144 13.93 25.35 21.86
C VAL A 144 15.32 25.97 22.05
N GLU A 145 16.16 25.98 21.01
CA GLU A 145 17.46 26.64 21.05
C GLU A 145 17.31 28.16 21.16
N HIS A 146 16.37 28.75 20.41
CA HIS A 146 16.05 30.18 20.50
C HIS A 146 15.48 30.58 21.88
N ASP A 147 14.62 29.75 22.48
CA ASP A 147 14.07 29.97 23.83
C ASP A 147 15.13 29.78 24.94
N ARG A 148 16.22 29.05 24.68
CA ARG A 148 17.34 28.89 25.63
C ARG A 148 18.35 30.04 25.58
N LEU A 149 18.43 30.74 24.45
CA LEU A 149 19.37 31.83 24.22
C LEU A 149 18.76 33.21 24.54
N ALA A 150 17.43 33.31 24.63
CA ALA A 150 16.69 34.51 25.03
C ALA A 150 16.46 34.57 26.55
#